data_AF-A0A3L6QDL4-F1
#
_entry.id   AF-A0A3L6QDL4-F1
#
_cell.length_a   1.000
_cell.length_b   1.000
_cell.length_c   1.000
_cell.angle_alpha   90.00
_cell.angle_beta   90.00
_cell.angle_gamma   90.00
#
_symmetry.space_group_name_H-M   'P 1'
#
loop_
_entity.id
_entity.type
_entity.pdbx_description
1 polymer ?
#
loop_
_entity_poly.entity_id
_entity_poly.type
_entity_poly.pdbx_seq_one_letter_code
_entity_poly.pdbx_strand_id
1 'polypeptide(L)'
;MSSSRRSRARRAGSSLSSSRSISEDQISELLSKLQALLPESQTRNGAHRGSAARVLQDTCSYIRSLHQEVDNLSETLVAVCD
;
A
#
# COMPACT_ATOMS: atom_id res chain seq x y z
N MET A 1 -25.21 49.19 17.30
CA MET A 1 -26.41 48.71 16.57
C MET A 1 -26.26 49.06 15.10
N SER A 2 -26.73 48.18 14.20
CA SER A 2 -26.81 48.30 12.73
C SER A 2 -25.51 47.95 11.97
N SER A 3 -25.26 46.70 11.56
CA SER A 3 -25.88 45.88 10.49
C SER A 3 -25.59 46.38 9.06
N SER A 4 -24.48 45.94 8.46
CA SER A 4 -24.25 46.05 7.02
C SER A 4 -23.91 44.70 6.40
N ARG A 5 -24.85 44.24 5.58
CA ARG A 5 -24.86 43.01 4.80
C ARG A 5 -23.79 43.09 3.71
N ARG A 6 -22.89 42.10 3.63
CA ARG A 6 -22.20 41.80 2.37
C ARG A 6 -22.02 40.29 2.20
N SER A 7 -23.07 39.72 1.60
CA SER A 7 -22.96 38.95 0.37
C SER A 7 -21.90 37.83 0.37
N ARG A 8 -22.34 36.71 0.92
CA ARG A 8 -22.10 35.33 0.48
C ARG A 8 -21.50 35.21 -0.93
N ALA A 9 -20.19 35.32 -1.06
CA ALA A 9 -19.47 34.90 -2.26
C ALA A 9 -19.21 33.39 -2.16
N ARG A 10 -20.24 32.60 -2.52
CA ARG A 10 -20.05 31.21 -2.93
C ARG A 10 -19.30 31.25 -4.27
N ARG A 11 -17.98 31.10 -4.25
CA ARG A 11 -17.23 30.49 -5.35
C ARG A 11 -17.21 28.99 -5.01
N ALA A 12 -17.98 28.07 -5.60
CA ALA A 12 -18.45 27.92 -6.97
C ALA A 12 -17.33 28.20 -7.98
N GLY A 13 -16.45 27.22 -8.12
CA GLY A 13 -15.29 27.21 -9.02
C GLY A 13 -14.14 26.46 -8.33
N SER A 14 -13.79 25.22 -8.64
CA SER A 14 -13.96 24.55 -9.92
C SER A 14 -13.99 23.02 -9.76
N SER A 15 -14.86 22.37 -10.54
CA SER A 15 -14.60 21.05 -11.13
C SER A 15 -14.41 19.91 -10.12
N LEU A 16 -15.47 19.26 -9.63
CA LEU A 16 -16.15 18.18 -10.37
C LEU A 16 -15.23 17.41 -11.35
N SER A 17 -14.11 16.91 -10.84
CA SER A 17 -13.50 15.70 -11.36
C SER A 17 -13.18 14.79 -10.18
N SER A 18 -14.23 14.24 -9.56
CA SER A 18 -14.14 12.99 -8.78
C SER A 18 -13.93 11.80 -9.72
N SER A 19 -13.07 11.97 -10.73
CA SER A 19 -12.50 10.85 -11.43
C SER A 19 -11.61 10.13 -10.42
N ARG A 20 -11.76 8.81 -10.36
CA ARG A 20 -11.11 7.87 -9.45
C ARG A 20 -9.61 7.76 -9.72
N SER A 21 -8.93 8.88 -9.95
CA SER A 21 -7.49 8.90 -10.16
C SER A 21 -6.82 8.71 -8.81
N ILE A 22 -6.21 7.54 -8.64
CA ILE A 22 -5.29 7.28 -7.53
C ILE A 22 -4.21 8.37 -7.55
N SER A 23 -4.03 9.08 -6.44
CA SER A 23 -2.99 10.11 -6.33
C SER A 23 -1.62 9.48 -6.09
N GLU A 24 -0.55 10.19 -6.49
CA GLU A 24 0.83 9.73 -6.28
C GLU A 24 1.16 9.50 -4.79
N ASP A 25 0.56 10.30 -3.90
CA ASP A 25 0.66 10.11 -2.45
C ASP A 25 0.05 8.77 -2.02
N GLN A 26 -1.12 8.40 -2.56
CA GLN A 26 -1.76 7.11 -2.27
C GLN A 26 -0.92 5.95 -2.79
N ILE A 27 -0.31 6.08 -3.99
CA ILE A 27 0.61 5.06 -4.53
C ILE A 27 1.83 4.91 -3.62
N SER A 28 2.41 6.03 -3.17
CA SER A 28 3.57 6.04 -2.28
C SER A 28 3.28 5.43 -0.92
N GLU A 29 2.10 5.68 -0.36
CA GLU A 29 1.65 5.07 0.89
C GLU A 29 1.50 3.55 0.74
N LEU A 30 0.88 3.09 -0.36
CA LEU A 30 0.71 1.66 -0.64
C LEU A 30 2.06 0.96 -0.82
N LEU A 31 2.99 1.55 -1.57
CA LEU A 31 4.35 1.00 -1.71
C LEU A 31 5.08 0.93 -0.38
N SER A 32 4.91 1.94 0.49
CA SER A 32 5.52 1.94 1.83
C SER A 32 4.95 0.83 2.71
N LYS A 33 3.63 0.58 2.63
CA LYS A 33 2.98 -0.55 3.32
C LYS A 33 3.47 -1.90 2.80
N LEU A 34 3.55 -2.07 1.48
CA LEU A 34 4.09 -3.31 0.89
C LEU A 34 5.54 -3.56 1.30
N GLN A 35 6.36 -2.51 1.30
CA GLN A 35 7.74 -2.61 1.69
C GLN A 35 7.88 -3.08 3.14
N ALA A 36 7.08 -2.56 4.07
CA ALA A 36 7.11 -2.94 5.49
C ALA A 36 6.75 -4.42 5.76
N LEU A 37 6.05 -5.07 4.83
CA LEU A 37 5.69 -6.49 4.92
C LEU A 37 6.80 -7.42 4.43
N LEU A 38 7.83 -6.89 3.75
CA LEU A 38 8.92 -7.71 3.22
C LEU A 38 9.92 -8.06 4.34
N PRO A 39 10.42 -9.30 4.39
CA PRO A 39 11.43 -9.69 5.38
C PRO A 39 12.73 -8.86 5.24
N GLU A 40 13.16 -8.57 4.02
CA GLU A 40 14.34 -7.75 3.72
C GLU A 40 14.22 -6.28 4.21
N SER A 41 13.01 -5.78 4.39
CA SER A 41 12.80 -4.42 4.93
C SER A 41 13.14 -4.33 6.42
N GLN A 42 13.09 -5.46 7.13
CA GLN A 42 13.35 -5.57 8.57
C GLN A 42 14.84 -5.81 8.86
N THR A 43 15.58 -6.43 7.94
CA THR A 43 17.01 -6.77 8.15
C THR A 43 17.95 -5.59 7.89
N ARG A 44 17.56 -4.69 6.98
CA ARG A 44 18.44 -3.65 6.45
C ARG A 44 17.89 -2.27 6.77
N ASN A 45 18.13 -1.83 8.01
CA ASN A 45 17.83 -0.49 8.54
C ASN A 45 17.97 0.61 7.46
N GLY A 46 16.84 1.02 6.89
CA GLY A 46 16.64 2.28 6.17
C GLY A 46 17.24 2.46 4.78
N ALA A 47 18.08 1.54 4.26
CA ALA A 47 18.92 1.86 3.10
C ALA A 47 18.41 1.38 1.72
N HIS A 48 17.38 0.53 1.66
CA HIS A 48 16.94 -0.04 0.38
C HIS A 48 15.51 0.35 0.03
N ARG A 49 15.29 1.63 -0.26
CA ARG A 49 14.08 2.07 -0.97
C ARG A 49 14.22 1.66 -2.44
N GLY A 50 13.89 0.41 -2.74
CA GLY A 50 13.85 -0.10 -4.12
C GLY A 50 12.86 0.68 -4.97
N SER A 51 13.02 0.65 -6.29
CA SER A 51 12.01 1.20 -7.20
C SER A 51 10.65 0.54 -6.97
N ALA A 52 9.55 1.21 -7.36
CA ALA A 52 8.21 0.65 -7.24
C ALA A 52 8.11 -0.76 -7.86
N ALA A 53 8.73 -0.95 -9.03
CA ALA A 53 8.80 -2.26 -9.70
C ALA A 53 9.51 -3.31 -8.85
N ARG A 54 10.59 -2.93 -8.15
CA ARG A 54 11.33 -3.85 -7.28
C ARG A 54 10.51 -4.23 -6.05
N VAL A 55 9.88 -3.25 -5.39
CA VAL A 55 9.00 -3.52 -4.23
C VAL A 55 7.89 -4.50 -4.62
N LEU A 56 7.22 -4.26 -5.75
CA LEU A 56 6.17 -5.15 -6.25
C LEU A 56 6.71 -6.56 -6.57
N GLN A 57 7.87 -6.65 -7.23
CA GLN A 57 8.51 -7.94 -7.54
C GLN A 57 8.86 -8.72 -6.28
N ASP A 58 9.45 -8.06 -5.29
CA ASP A 58 9.85 -8.68 -4.03
C ASP A 58 8.61 -9.12 -3.25
N THR A 59 7.54 -8.30 -3.23
CA THR A 59 6.25 -8.68 -2.62
C THR A 59 5.65 -9.91 -3.28
N CYS A 60 5.56 -9.95 -4.61
CA CYS A 60 5.04 -11.13 -5.30
C CYS A 60 5.89 -12.38 -5.05
N SER A 61 7.21 -12.22 -4.93
CA SER A 61 8.12 -13.32 -4.63
C SER A 61 7.90 -13.84 -3.21
N TYR A 62 7.74 -12.95 -2.24
CA TYR A 62 7.48 -13.32 -0.86
C TYR A 62 6.14 -14.03 -0.70
N ILE A 63 5.07 -13.56 -1.36
CA ILE A 63 3.77 -14.23 -1.36
C ILE A 63 3.91 -15.68 -1.89
N ARG A 64 4.64 -15.89 -2.99
CA ARG A 64 4.86 -17.24 -3.53
C ARG A 64 5.61 -18.14 -2.54
N SER A 65 6.64 -17.62 -1.87
CA SER A 65 7.37 -18.36 -0.85
C SER A 65 6.48 -18.74 0.34
N LEU A 66 5.62 -17.83 0.81
CA LEU A 66 4.67 -18.11 1.88
C LEU A 66 3.67 -19.19 1.49
N HIS A 67 3.12 -19.15 0.28
CA HIS A 67 2.25 -20.21 -0.23
C HIS A 67 2.97 -21.56 -0.24
N GLN A 68 4.20 -21.61 -0.74
CA GLN A 68 5.01 -22.83 -0.75
C GLN A 68 5.30 -23.35 0.67
N GLU A 69 5.59 -22.47 1.63
CA GLU A 69 5.81 -22.85 3.02
C GLU A 69 4.54 -23.46 3.63
N VAL A 70 3.37 -22.84 3.39
CA VAL A 70 2.08 -23.37 3.83
C VAL A 70 1.81 -24.75 3.23
N ASP A 71 2.04 -24.92 1.93
CA ASP A 71 1.84 -26.20 1.25
C ASP A 71 2.76 -27.29 1.84
N ASN A 72 4.05 -27.01 1.98
CA ASN A 72 5.02 -27.94 2.58
C ASN A 72 4.66 -28.30 4.03
N LEU A 73 4.27 -27.31 4.83
CA LEU A 73 3.85 -27.54 6.22
C LEU A 73 2.57 -28.40 6.26
N SER A 74 1.64 -28.20 5.33
CA SER A 74 0.43 -29.00 5.23
C SER A 74 0.74 -30.47 4.90
N GLU A 75 1.67 -30.72 3.98
CA GLU A 75 2.09 -32.08 3.62
C GLU A 75 2.81 -32.77 4.79
N THR A 76 3.73 -32.06 5.47
CA THR A 76 4.43 -32.62 6.64
C THR A 76 3.48 -32.93 7.78
N LEU A 77 2.47 -32.09 8.02
CA LEU A 77 1.47 -32.34 9.04
C LEU A 77 0.64 -33.59 8.73
N VAL A 78 0.20 -33.75 7.48
CA VAL A 78 -0.50 -34.97 7.04
C VAL A 78 0.38 -36.19 7.25
N ALA A 79 1.66 -36.13 6.87
CA ALA A 79 2.59 -37.25 7.00
C ALA A 79 2.89 -37.64 8.46
N VAL A 80 2.74 -36.72 9.43
CA VAL A 80 2.95 -37.00 10.87
C VAL A 80 1.65 -37.45 11.56
N CYS A 81 0.49 -37.28 10.91
CA CYS A 81 -0.81 -37.72 11.43
C CYS A 81 -1.24 -39.13 10.97
N ASP A 82 -0.49 -39.76 10.05
CA ASP A 82 -0.57 -41.20 9.73
C ASP A 82 0.29 -42.03 10.71
#